data_AF-A0A1S3DMF6-F1
#
_entry.id   AF-A0A1S3DMF6-F1
#
_cell.length_a   1.000
_cell.length_b   1.000
_cell.length_c   1.000
_cell.angle_alpha   90.00
_cell.angle_beta   90.00
_cell.angle_gamma   90.00
#
_symmetry.space_group_name_H-M   'P 1'
#
loop_
_entity.id
_entity.type
_entity.pdbx_description
1 polymer ?
#
loop_
_entity_poly.entity_id
_entity_poly.type
_entity_poly.pdbx_seq_one_letter_code
_entity_poly.pdbx_strand_id
1 'polypeptide(L)' 'MSHMDEICDLLYHIKYMFVGDLMKSEVEGIIRKLRPALQMRLRFISHLNIDEIISNT' A
#
# COMPACT_ATOMS: atom_id res chain seq x y z
N MET A 1 14.94 7.98 0.44
CA MET A 1 14.60 6.65 0.98
C MET A 1 15.15 5.63 0.00
N SER A 2 16.32 5.06 0.26
CA SER A 2 16.78 3.90 -0.52
C SER A 2 15.92 2.70 -0.16
N HIS A 3 15.58 1.87 -1.14
CA HIS A 3 14.85 0.60 -0.99
C HIS A 3 13.33 0.65 -0.85
N MET A 4 12.72 1.82 -1.06
CA MET A 4 11.25 1.92 -0.97
C MET A 4 10.56 1.09 -2.05
N ASP A 5 11.11 1.09 -3.26
CA ASP A 5 10.52 0.41 -4.40
C ASP A 5 10.64 -1.12 -4.23
N GLU A 6 11.81 -1.61 -3.82
CA GLU A 6 12.06 -3.04 -3.56
C GLU A 6 11.18 -3.59 -2.43
N ILE A 7 10.95 -2.80 -1.38
CA ILE A 7 10.03 -3.19 -0.29
C ILE A 7 8.59 -3.25 -0.83
N CYS A 8 8.15 -2.28 -1.62
CA CYS A 8 6.82 -2.29 -2.21
C CYS A 8 6.63 -3.50 -3.15
N ASP A 9 7.63 -3.84 -3.96
CA ASP A 9 7.60 -5.00 -4.85
C ASP A 9 7.46 -6.32 -4.07
N LEU A 10 8.20 -6.47 -2.97
CA LEU A 10 8.04 -7.62 -2.09
C LEU A 10 6.63 -7.72 -1.50
N LEU A 11 6.05 -6.60 -1.05
CA LEU A 11 4.70 -6.57 -0.50
C LEU A 11 3.64 -6.93 -1.56
N TYR A 12 3.81 -6.48 -2.80
CA TYR A 12 2.96 -6.89 -3.91
C TYR A 12 3.10 -8.38 -4.22
N HIS A 13 4.32 -8.90 -4.24
CA HIS A 13 4.57 -10.32 -4.44
C HIS A 13 3.84 -11.14 -3.38
N ILE A 14 3.93 -10.74 -2.11
CA ILE A 14 3.25 -11.43 -1.02
C ILE A 14 1.72 -11.35 -1.15
N LYS A 15 1.18 -10.16 -1.47
CA LYS A 15 -0.25 -9.93 -1.67
C LYS A 15 -0.83 -10.87 -2.72
N TYR A 16 -0.16 -11.02 -3.87
CA TYR A 16 -0.70 -11.79 -4.98
C TYR A 16 -0.37 -13.28 -4.94
N MET A 17 0.78 -13.69 -4.39
CA MET A 17 1.20 -15.10 -4.39
C MET A 17 0.72 -15.88 -3.16
N PHE A 18 0.56 -15.24 -2.01
CA PHE A 18 0.26 -15.93 -0.75
C PHE A 18 -1.04 -15.48 -0.09
N VAL A 19 -1.22 -14.16 0.12
CA VAL A 19 -2.30 -13.66 0.98
C VAL A 19 -3.63 -13.53 0.23
N GLY A 20 -3.59 -13.18 -1.05
CA GLY A 20 -4.80 -12.87 -1.82
C GLY A 20 -5.59 -11.75 -1.13
N ASP A 21 -6.90 -11.90 -1.01
CA ASP A 21 -7.77 -10.89 -0.40
C ASP A 21 -8.07 -11.13 1.09
N LEU A 22 -7.43 -12.13 1.71
CA LEU A 22 -7.74 -12.55 3.08
C LEU A 22 -7.53 -11.44 4.12
N MET A 23 -6.50 -10.59 3.94
CA MET A 23 -6.13 -9.53 4.88
C MET A 23 -6.38 -8.12 4.32
N LYS A 24 -7.30 -7.99 3.36
CA LYS A 24 -7.51 -6.73 2.63
C LYS A 24 -7.89 -5.58 3.57
N SER A 25 -8.77 -5.82 4.53
CA SER A 25 -9.30 -4.77 5.43
C SER A 25 -8.24 -4.27 6.41
N GLU A 26 -7.47 -5.18 6.99
CA GLU A 26 -6.41 -4.89 7.93
C GLU A 26 -5.26 -4.13 7.24
N VAL A 27 -4.87 -4.59 6.05
CA VAL A 27 -3.80 -3.97 5.26
C VAL A 27 -4.20 -2.57 4.78
N GLU A 28 -5.45 -2.37 4.37
CA GLU A 28 -5.95 -1.03 3.99
C GLU A 28 -5.84 -0.03 5.15
N GLY A 29 -6.26 -0.44 6.36
CA GLY A 29 -6.17 0.40 7.56
C GLY A 29 -4.72 0.74 7.95
N ILE A 30 -3.77 -0.15 7.68
CA ILE A 30 -2.34 0.09 7.89
C ILE A 30 -1.80 1.05 6.84
N ILE A 31 -2.08 0.81 5.55
CA ILE A 31 -1.55 1.64 4.45
C ILE A 31 -2.01 3.09 4.60
N ARG A 32 -3.28 3.33 5.00
CA ARG A 32 -3.81 4.69 5.26
C ARG A 32 -3.02 5.48 6.31
N LYS A 33 -2.23 4.83 7.18
CA LYS A 33 -1.40 5.46 8.22
C LYS A 33 0.07 5.63 7.81
N LEU A 34 0.47 5.11 6.65
CA LEU A 34 1.84 5.27 6.14
C LEU A 34 2.07 6.67 5.57
N ARG A 35 3.32 7.02 5.29
CA ARG A 35 3.66 8.29 4.63
C ARG A 35 3.06 8.33 3.21
N PRO A 36 2.66 9.51 2.68
CA PRO A 36 2.04 9.63 1.36
C PRO A 36 2.82 8.96 0.23
N ALA A 37 4.15 9.01 0.26
CA ALA A 37 5.01 8.35 -0.73
C ALA A 37 4.86 6.82 -0.79
N LEU A 38 4.57 6.17 0.35
CA LEU A 38 4.29 4.73 0.43
C LEU A 38 2.83 4.44 0.07
N GLN A 39 1.90 5.30 0.49
CA GLN A 39 0.49 5.18 0.10
C GLN A 39 0.34 5.19 -1.41
N MET A 40 1.05 6.09 -2.11
CA MET A 40 1.02 6.17 -3.57
C MET A 40 1.53 4.90 -4.26
N ARG A 41 2.54 4.23 -3.69
CA ARG A 41 3.11 2.99 -4.24
C ARG A 41 2.23 1.78 -3.96
N LEU A 42 1.66 1.71 -2.75
CA LEU A 42 0.82 0.61 -2.30
C LEU A 42 -0.67 0.81 -2.61
N ARG A 43 -1.04 1.88 -3.31
CA ARG A 43 -2.44 2.29 -3.56
C ARG A 43 -3.31 1.19 -4.15
N PHE A 44 -2.73 0.26 -4.92
CA PHE A 44 -3.49 -0.82 -5.54
C PHE A 44 -3.79 -1.97 -4.58
N ILE A 45 -3.01 -2.12 -3.51
CA ILE A 45 -3.32 -3.08 -2.43
C ILE A 45 -4.49 -2.57 -1.59
N SER A 46 -4.49 -1.28 -1.25
CA SER A 46 -5.47 -0.63 -0.39
C SER A 46 -6.63 0.05 -1.12
N HIS A 47 -6.67 -0.01 -2.46
CA HIS A 47 -7.63 0.70 -3.32
C HIS A 47 -7.82 2.19 -2.95
N LEU A 48 -6.72 2.88 -2.62
CA LEU A 48 -6.78 4.31 -2.27
C LEU A 48 -6.90 5.16 -3.52
N ASN A 49 -7.80 6.15 -3.49
CA ASN A 49 -7.85 7.18 -4.52
C ASN A 49 -6.68 8.16 -4.31
N ILE A 50 -6.09 8.64 -5.41
CA ILE A 50 -4.98 9.59 -5.40
C ILE A 50 -5.40 10.88 -4.70
N ASP A 51 -6.65 11.31 -4.89
CA ASP A 51 -7.19 12.51 -4.25
C ASP A 51 -7.21 12.40 -2.71
N GLU A 52 -7.53 11.21 -2.17
CA GLU A 52 -7.52 10.95 -0.73
C GLU A 52 -6.11 10.98 -0.12
N ILE A 53 -5.09 10.60 -0.91
CA ILE A 53 -3.70 10.60 -0.45
C ILE A 53 -3.17 12.04 -0.40
N ILE A 54 -3.51 12.85 -1.41
CA ILE A 54 -3.07 14.25 -1.52
C ILE A 54 -3.78 15.12 -0.46
N SER A 55 -5.06 14.88 -0.17
CA SER A 55 -5.80 15.65 0.85
C SER A 55 -5.29 15.45 2.28
N ASN A 56 -4.58 14.34 2.54
CA ASN A 56 -4.04 13.98 3.86
C ASN A 56 -2.55 14.37 4.04
N THR A 57 -1.96 15.07 3.07
CA THR A 57 -0.57 15.54 3.09
C THR A 57 -0.51 16.99 3.53
#